data_AF-I3W0V8-F1
#
_entry.id   AF-I3W0V8-F1
#
_cell.length_a   1.000
_cell.length_b   1.000
_cell.length_c   1.000
_cell.angle_alpha   90.00
_cell.angle_beta   90.00
_cell.angle_gamma   90.00
#
_symmetry.space_group_name_H-M   'P 1'
#
loop_
_entity.id
_entity.type
_entity.pdbx_description
1 polymer ?
#
loop_
_entity_poly.entity_id
_entity_poly.type
_entity_poly.pdbx_seq_one_letter_code
_entity_poly.pdbx_strand_id
1 'polypeptide(L)'
;MTTTANETSLKVPVDVRFSPTGRPLAVRHDGRLWVITEDPVHWFERDSWWQTRTGAPVGIGNIVDIEFWRAQVKLSSNSALRTFLLRREPASTQWLLDSITDAV
;
A
#
# COMPACT_ATOMS: atom_id res chain seq x y z
N MET A 1 -7.97 18.14 20.13
CA MET A 1 -8.85 16.98 19.84
C MET A 1 -8.08 16.11 18.86
N THR A 2 -7.48 15.02 19.34
CA THR A 2 -6.66 14.11 18.52
C THR A 2 -7.56 12.98 18.06
N THR A 3 -8.05 13.04 16.82
CA THR A 3 -8.76 11.90 16.24
C THR A 3 -7.74 10.81 15.98
N THR A 4 -7.73 9.77 16.82
CA THR A 4 -6.99 8.54 16.55
C THR A 4 -7.58 7.91 15.30
N ALA A 5 -6.94 8.12 14.15
CA ALA A 5 -7.26 7.39 12.95
C ALA A 5 -6.94 5.91 13.23
N ASN A 6 -7.96 5.06 13.30
CA ASN A 6 -7.79 3.62 13.50
C ASN A 6 -7.11 3.02 12.27
N GLU A 7 -5.78 2.98 12.27
CA GLU A 7 -4.99 2.31 11.26
C GLU A 7 -5.00 0.81 11.52
N THR A 8 -5.65 0.04 10.64
CA THR A 8 -5.61 -1.42 10.70
C THR A 8 -4.49 -1.90 9.80
N SER A 9 -3.37 -2.35 10.37
CA SER A 9 -2.31 -2.98 9.59
C SER A 9 -2.75 -4.38 9.15
N LEU A 10 -2.71 -4.60 7.85
CA LEU A 10 -3.04 -5.85 7.19
C LEU A 10 -1.79 -6.28 6.40
N LYS A 11 -1.62 -7.58 6.13
CA LYS A 11 -0.60 -8.05 5.16
C LYS A 11 -1.29 -8.97 4.16
N VAL A 12 -2.40 -8.47 3.64
CA VAL A 12 -3.35 -9.26 2.85
C VAL A 12 -3.05 -9.04 1.37
N PRO A 13 -2.92 -10.11 0.57
CA PRO A 13 -2.76 -9.98 -0.87
C PRO A 13 -3.98 -9.32 -1.50
N VAL A 14 -3.73 -8.36 -2.39
CA VAL A 14 -4.77 -7.62 -3.12
C VAL A 14 -4.43 -7.53 -4.59
N ASP A 15 -5.46 -7.51 -5.43
CA ASP A 15 -5.29 -7.21 -6.85
C ASP A 15 -5.44 -5.72 -7.06
N VAL A 16 -4.41 -5.10 -7.62
CA VAL A 16 -4.43 -3.68 -7.98
C VAL A 16 -4.59 -3.57 -9.48
N ARG A 17 -5.64 -2.89 -9.93
CA ARG A 17 -5.86 -2.60 -11.34
C ARG A 17 -5.18 -1.29 -11.69
N PHE A 18 -4.20 -1.34 -12.58
CA PHE A 18 -3.50 -0.17 -13.08
C PHE A 18 -4.11 0.34 -14.39
N SER A 19 -4.00 1.64 -14.63
CA SER A 19 -4.23 2.26 -15.92
C SER A 19 -3.12 1.90 -16.91
N PRO A 20 -3.33 2.12 -18.22
CA PRO A 20 -2.25 2.01 -19.21
C PRO A 20 -1.06 2.93 -18.93
N THR A 21 -1.26 3.99 -18.14
CA THR A 21 -0.22 4.94 -17.70
C THR A 21 0.49 4.52 -16.41
N GLY A 22 0.18 3.33 -15.86
CA GLY A 22 0.83 2.80 -14.66
C GLY A 22 0.32 3.37 -13.34
N ARG A 23 -0.85 4.05 -13.34
CA ARG A 23 -1.47 4.57 -12.12
C ARG A 23 -2.51 3.59 -11.59
N PRO A 24 -2.60 3.34 -10.28
CA PRO A 24 -3.64 2.47 -9.76
C PRO A 24 -5.01 3.15 -9.94
N LEU A 25 -5.99 2.38 -10.43
CA LEU A 25 -7.37 2.83 -10.68
C LEU A 25 -8.36 2.22 -9.69
N ALA A 26 -8.13 0.97 -9.29
CA ALA A 26 -8.98 0.27 -8.35
C ALA A 26 -8.21 -0.84 -7.64
N VAL A 27 -8.63 -1.16 -6.42
CA VAL A 27 -8.06 -2.24 -5.61
C VAL A 27 -9.17 -3.23 -5.28
N ARG A 28 -8.94 -4.52 -5.52
CA ARG A 28 -9.83 -5.58 -5.09
C ARG A 28 -9.35 -6.12 -3.75
N HIS A 29 -10.18 -5.96 -2.72
CA HIS A 29 -9.91 -6.42 -1.37
C HIS A 29 -11.19 -6.99 -0.76
N ASP A 30 -11.09 -8.15 -0.11
CA ASP A 30 -12.21 -8.82 0.57
C ASP A 30 -13.43 -9.07 -0.36
N GLY A 31 -13.18 -9.49 -1.59
CA GLY A 31 -14.22 -9.70 -2.61
C GLY A 31 -14.90 -8.42 -3.11
N ARG A 32 -14.48 -7.24 -2.64
CA ARG A 32 -15.04 -5.93 -3.00
C ARG A 32 -14.07 -5.14 -3.86
N LEU A 33 -14.60 -4.36 -4.79
CA LEU A 33 -13.83 -3.46 -5.63
C LEU A 33 -13.87 -2.04 -5.05
N TRP A 34 -12.70 -1.52 -4.70
CA TRP A 34 -12.50 -0.19 -4.17
C TRP A 34 -11.95 0.71 -5.28
N VAL A 35 -12.67 1.76 -5.63
CA VAL A 35 -12.31 2.67 -6.72
C VAL A 35 -11.47 3.81 -6.16
N ILE A 36 -10.34 4.11 -6.81
CA ILE A 36 -9.47 5.23 -6.43
C ILE A 36 -10.12 6.53 -6.90
N THR A 37 -10.30 7.48 -5.99
CA THR A 37 -11.06 8.72 -6.24
C THR A 37 -10.19 9.96 -6.31
N GLU A 38 -8.99 9.91 -5.75
CA GLU A 38 -8.02 11.03 -5.79
C GLU A 38 -6.68 10.55 -6.36
N ASP A 39 -5.81 11.50 -6.71
CA ASP A 39 -4.48 11.17 -7.21
C ASP A 39 -3.68 10.36 -6.17
N PRO A 40 -3.30 9.12 -6.48
CA PRO A 40 -2.58 8.27 -5.56
C PRO A 40 -1.12 8.72 -5.44
N VAL A 41 -0.60 8.71 -4.22
CA VAL A 41 0.80 9.05 -3.93
C VAL A 41 1.64 7.80 -4.13
N HIS A 42 2.70 7.91 -4.94
CA HIS A 42 3.65 6.85 -5.23
C HIS A 42 5.01 7.19 -4.63
N TRP A 43 5.62 6.25 -3.93
CA TRP A 43 7.00 6.37 -3.51
C TRP A 43 7.66 5.01 -3.40
N PHE A 44 8.98 5.02 -3.27
CA PHE A 44 9.77 3.83 -2.97
C PHE A 44 10.44 4.04 -1.62
N GLU A 45 10.36 3.03 -0.76
CA GLU A 45 11.14 3.00 0.48
C GLU A 45 12.22 1.94 0.39
N ARG A 46 13.37 2.23 0.95
CA ARG A 46 14.41 1.23 1.12
C ARG A 46 14.14 0.46 2.39
N ASP A 47 14.03 -0.86 2.26
CA ASP A 47 14.07 -1.75 3.41
C ASP A 47 15.41 -1.54 4.12
N SER A 48 15.37 -0.68 5.14
CA SER A 48 16.55 -0.31 5.92
C SER A 48 16.78 -1.39 6.96
N TRP A 49 17.11 -2.59 6.49
CA TRP A 49 17.49 -3.72 7.33
C TRP A 49 18.64 -3.34 8.31
N TRP A 50 19.39 -2.26 8.01
CA TRP A 50 20.37 -1.60 8.88
C TRP A 50 19.81 -1.07 10.20
N GLN A 51 18.50 -0.81 10.35
CA GLN A 51 17.93 -0.29 11.61
C GLN A 51 17.54 -1.39 12.60
N THR A 52 17.44 -2.66 12.18
CA THR A 52 16.85 -3.72 13.03
C THR A 52 17.82 -4.83 13.43
N ARG A 53 19.05 -4.91 12.88
CA ARG A 53 20.04 -5.92 13.30
C ARG A 53 21.49 -5.42 13.30
N THR A 54 22.21 -5.81 14.34
CA THR A 54 23.65 -5.60 14.62
C THR A 54 24.57 -6.37 13.65
N GLY A 55 24.36 -6.26 12.34
CA GLY A 55 25.25 -6.89 11.37
C GLY A 55 24.68 -6.96 9.96
N ALA A 56 25.56 -6.67 8.99
CA ALA A 56 25.27 -6.83 7.58
C ALA A 56 25.19 -8.30 7.17
N PRO A 57 24.09 -8.76 6.53
CA PRO A 57 24.13 -10.02 5.82
C PRO A 57 25.05 -9.84 4.60
N VAL A 58 26.27 -10.36 4.73
CA VAL A 58 27.21 -10.50 3.61
C VAL A 58 26.53 -11.34 2.53
N GLY A 59 26.37 -10.78 1.33
CA GLY A 59 25.92 -11.51 0.14
C GLY A 59 24.57 -11.12 -0.44
N ILE A 60 23.79 -10.21 0.18
CA ILE A 60 22.54 -9.70 -0.42
C ILE A 60 22.82 -8.38 -1.13
N GLY A 61 23.32 -8.47 -2.36
CA GLY A 61 23.71 -7.33 -3.19
C GLY A 61 22.54 -6.52 -3.77
N ASN A 62 21.38 -6.46 -3.13
CA ASN A 62 20.32 -5.58 -3.60
C ASN A 62 19.56 -4.96 -2.42
N ILE A 63 19.80 -3.67 -2.25
CA ILE A 63 18.93 -2.79 -1.47
C ILE A 63 17.62 -2.76 -2.25
N VAL A 64 16.63 -3.57 -1.87
CA VAL A 64 15.39 -3.64 -2.64
C VAL A 64 14.56 -2.41 -2.30
N ASP A 65 14.43 -1.51 -3.27
CA ASP A 65 13.48 -0.40 -3.20
C ASP A 65 12.07 -1.02 -3.23
N ILE A 66 11.38 -0.97 -2.09
CA ILE A 66 10.00 -1.43 -1.95
C ILE A 66 9.08 -0.36 -2.49
N GLU A 67 8.24 -0.73 -3.45
CA GLU A 67 7.25 0.18 -4.04
C GLU A 67 6.04 0.32 -3.11
N PHE A 68 5.63 1.56 -2.84
CA PHE A 68 4.47 1.89 -2.01
C PHE A 68 3.52 2.83 -2.74
N TRP A 69 2.23 2.56 -2.59
CA TRP A 69 1.16 3.46 -3.05
C TRP A 69 0.21 3.79 -1.91
N ARG A 70 -0.10 5.07 -1.75
CA ARG A 70 -1.19 5.53 -0.89
C ARG A 70 -2.28 6.08 -1.77
N ALA A 71 -3.43 5.43 -1.74
CA ALA A 71 -4.57 5.82 -2.57
C ALA A 71 -5.81 6.06 -1.71
N GLN A 72 -6.53 7.12 -2.03
CA GLN A 72 -7.86 7.36 -1.48
C GLN A 72 -8.87 6.57 -2.30
N VAL A 73 -9.61 5.70 -1.64
CA VAL A 73 -10.54 4.76 -2.24
C VAL A 73 -11.94 4.87 -1.65
N LYS A 74 -12.95 4.59 -2.50
CA LYS A 74 -14.35 4.42 -2.08
C LYS A 74 -14.90 3.12 -2.62
N LEU A 75 -15.73 2.45 -1.82
CA LEU A 75 -16.44 1.24 -2.23
C LEU A 75 -17.59 1.56 -3.21
N SER A 76 -18.26 2.69 -3.02
CA SER A 76 -19.31 3.21 -3.87
C SER A 76 -19.40 4.73 -3.70
N SER A 77 -20.14 5.43 -4.57
CA SER A 77 -20.28 6.89 -4.52
C SER A 77 -20.77 7.43 -3.17
N ASN A 78 -21.56 6.64 -2.43
CA ASN A 78 -22.12 7.00 -1.13
C ASN A 78 -21.33 6.44 0.06
N SER A 79 -20.24 5.72 -0.19
CA SER A 79 -19.41 5.15 0.88
C SER A 79 -18.41 6.16 1.43
N ALA A 80 -18.04 5.99 2.70
CA ALA A 80 -16.96 6.73 3.31
C ALA A 80 -15.64 6.55 2.54
N LEU A 81 -14.85 7.61 2.50
CA LEU A 81 -13.51 7.62 1.90
C LEU A 81 -12.55 6.88 2.82
N ARG A 82 -11.78 5.96 2.27
CA ARG A 82 -10.72 5.26 2.99
C ARG A 82 -9.39 5.45 2.30
N THR A 83 -8.33 5.53 3.09
CA THR A 83 -6.96 5.53 2.62
C THR A 83 -6.44 4.10 2.66
N PHE A 84 -6.00 3.59 1.51
CA PHE A 84 -5.32 2.30 1.41
C PHE A 84 -3.82 2.55 1.23
N LEU A 85 -3.01 1.92 2.08
CA LEU A 85 -1.57 1.81 1.90
C LEU A 85 -1.26 0.46 1.26
N LEU A 86 -0.79 0.49 0.03
CA LEU A 86 -0.40 -0.67 -0.74
C LEU A 86 1.11 -0.77 -0.75
N ARG A 87 1.63 -1.97 -0.54
CA ARG A 87 3.05 -2.28 -0.60
C ARG A 87 3.28 -3.39 -1.61
N ARG A 88 4.23 -3.21 -2.51
CA ARG A 88 4.70 -4.28 -3.38
C ARG A 88 5.64 -5.17 -2.62
N GLU A 89 5.40 -6.47 -2.68
CA GLU A 89 6.27 -7.44 -2.01
C GLU A 89 7.60 -7.53 -2.80
N PRO A 90 8.77 -7.21 -2.21
CA PRO A 90 10.04 -7.16 -2.93
C PRO A 90 10.52 -8.49 -3.53
N ALA A 91 10.13 -9.64 -2.96
CA ALA A 91 10.44 -10.96 -3.50
C ALA A 91 9.44 -11.44 -4.58
N SER A 92 8.39 -10.67 -4.89
CA SER A 92 7.38 -11.04 -5.90
C SER A 92 6.77 -9.83 -6.62
N THR A 93 5.82 -10.06 -7.51
CA THR A 93 5.05 -8.97 -8.16
C THR A 93 3.70 -8.73 -7.49
N GLN A 94 3.49 -9.31 -6.30
CA GLN A 94 2.23 -9.25 -5.57
C GLN A 94 2.11 -7.94 -4.81
N TRP A 95 0.91 -7.35 -4.85
CA TRP A 95 0.55 -6.21 -4.01
C TRP A 95 -0.09 -6.69 -2.72
N LEU A 96 0.32 -6.08 -1.61
CA LEU A 96 -0.24 -6.32 -0.29
C LEU A 96 -0.88 -5.04 0.21
N LEU A 97 -2.06 -5.16 0.82
CA LEU A 97 -2.66 -4.07 1.58
C LEU A 97 -1.99 -4.04 2.95
N ASP A 98 -1.17 -3.02 3.19
CA ASP A 98 -0.37 -2.85 4.40
C ASP A 98 -1.17 -2.17 5.51
N SER A 99 -1.99 -1.17 5.17
CA SER A 99 -2.94 -0.57 6.12
C SER A 99 -4.18 0.04 5.46
N ILE A 100 -5.26 0.10 6.25
CA ILE A 100 -6.48 0.84 5.91
C ILE A 100 -6.75 1.86 7.01
N THR A 101 -6.96 3.11 6.58
CA THR A 101 -7.30 4.22 7.48
C THR A 101 -8.57 4.90 6.97
N ASP A 102 -9.52 5.16 7.85
CA ASP A 102 -10.72 5.93 7.50
C ASP A 102 -10.35 7.42 7.37
N ALA A 103 -10.82 8.09 6.31
CA ALA A 103 -10.62 9.53 6.19
C ALA A 103 -11.65 10.23 7.09
N VAL A 104 -11.16 10.97 8.09
CA VAL A 104 -11.94 11.71 9.08
C VAL A 104 -12.55 12.97 8.47
#